data_AF-A0A661UJ81-F1
#
_entry.id   AF-A0A661UJ81-F1
#
_cell.length_a   1.000
_cell.length_b   1.000
_cell.length_c   1.000
_cell.angle_alpha   90.00
_cell.angle_beta   90.00
_cell.angle_gamma   90.00
#
_symmetry.space_group_name_H-M   'P 1'
#
loop_
_entity.id
_entity.type
_entity.pdbx_description
1 polymer ?
#
loop_
_entity_poly.entity_id
_entity_poly.type
_entity_poly.pdbx_seq_one_letter_code
_entity_poly.pdbx_strand_id
1 'polypeptide(L)'
;MNKIKILSEEVANRIAAGEVIERPVSVVKELVENAIDAGATKITVTIENGGKKLIKVSDNGCGMNEYDALQSFERHATSKIRTIADIFNISSLGFRGEALPSIASVSRLTMITRDAESEVATKIEFNSGRLTDVSKTSANVGTSISVM
;
A
#
# COMPACT_ATOMS: atom_id res chain seq x y z
N MET A 1 -10.44 5.37 39.62
CA MET A 1 -10.20 6.22 38.43
C MET A 1 -9.01 5.65 37.69
N ASN A 2 -9.17 5.24 36.43
CA ASN A 2 -8.05 4.79 35.61
C ASN A 2 -7.24 6.01 35.17
N LYS A 3 -5.93 5.99 35.47
CA LYS A 3 -4.99 7.02 34.99
C LYS A 3 -4.80 6.85 33.48
N ILE A 4 -4.72 7.97 32.75
CA ILE A 4 -4.41 7.98 31.32
C ILE A 4 -3.06 7.26 31.11
N LYS A 5 -3.00 6.38 30.10
CA LYS A 5 -1.78 5.70 29.68
C LYS A 5 -1.58 5.87 28.18
N ILE A 6 -0.33 6.07 27.77
CA ILE A 6 0.06 6.04 26.37
C ILE A 6 -0.10 4.60 25.87
N LEU A 7 -0.77 4.42 24.73
CA LEU A 7 -0.94 3.12 24.11
C LEU A 7 0.39 2.62 23.54
N SER A 8 0.59 1.30 23.51
CA SER A 8 1.70 0.74 22.75
C SER A 8 1.50 1.04 21.26
N GLU A 9 2.60 1.09 20.52
CA GLU A 9 2.57 1.35 19.08
C GLU A 9 1.70 0.32 18.33
N GLU A 10 1.77 -0.96 18.73
CA GLU A 10 0.89 -2.02 18.20
C GLU A 10 -0.59 -1.71 18.39
N VAL A 11 -0.99 -1.24 19.59
CA VAL A 11 -2.39 -0.94 19.89
C VAL A 11 -2.84 0.32 19.17
N ALA A 12 -2.00 1.36 19.11
CA ALA A 12 -2.28 2.58 18.34
C ALA A 12 -2.44 2.27 16.84
N ASN A 13 -1.55 1.45 16.29
CA ASN A 13 -1.61 1.00 14.90
C ASN A 13 -2.87 0.16 14.62
N ARG A 14 -3.25 -0.77 15.50
CA ARG A 14 -4.48 -1.57 15.34
C ARG A 14 -5.75 -0.72 15.41
N ILE A 15 -5.78 0.33 16.24
CA ILE A 15 -6.92 1.25 16.31
C ILE A 15 -7.00 2.08 15.02
N ALA A 16 -5.88 2.67 14.57
CA ALA A 16 -5.84 3.46 13.34
C ALA A 16 -6.18 2.62 12.10
N ALA A 17 -5.71 1.37 12.04
CA ALA A 17 -6.08 0.43 10.99
C ALA A 17 -7.56 0.04 11.04
N GLY A 18 -8.18 -0.01 12.22
CA GLY A 18 -9.61 -0.29 12.39
C GLY A 18 -10.52 0.79 11.76
N GLU A 19 -10.13 2.06 11.78
CA GLU A 19 -10.91 3.14 11.16
C GLU A 19 -10.70 3.24 9.63
N VAL A 20 -9.51 2.88 9.13
CA VAL A 20 -9.16 2.99 7.70
C VAL A 20 -9.44 1.70 6.93
N ILE A 21 -9.34 0.54 7.58
CA ILE A 21 -9.33 -0.80 6.95
C ILE A 21 -10.22 -1.76 7.74
N GLU A 22 -11.45 -1.32 8.04
CA GLU A 22 -12.39 -2.16 8.80
C GLU A 22 -12.90 -3.37 7.99
N ARG A 23 -12.79 -3.32 6.65
CA ARG A 23 -13.39 -4.30 5.73
C ARG A 23 -12.48 -4.59 4.53
N PRO A 24 -12.46 -5.84 4.01
CA PRO A 24 -11.74 -6.20 2.78
C PRO A 24 -12.00 -5.27 1.59
N VAL A 25 -13.21 -4.72 1.47
CA VAL A 25 -13.57 -3.76 0.42
C VAL A 25 -12.74 -2.47 0.48
N SER A 26 -12.35 -2.01 1.67
CA SER A 26 -11.53 -0.82 1.84
C SER A 26 -10.11 -1.07 1.30
N VAL A 27 -9.53 -2.24 1.58
CA VAL A 27 -8.22 -2.64 1.01
C VAL A 27 -8.29 -2.62 -0.51
N VAL A 28 -9.31 -3.26 -1.10
CA VAL A 28 -9.49 -3.29 -2.55
C VAL A 28 -9.62 -1.89 -3.13
N LYS A 29 -10.45 -1.04 -2.52
CA LYS A 29 -10.63 0.36 -2.93
C LYS A 29 -9.29 1.09 -2.98
N GLU A 30 -8.55 1.12 -1.88
CA GLU A 30 -7.29 1.88 -1.79
C GLU A 30 -6.24 1.36 -2.78
N LEU A 31 -6.13 0.04 -2.96
CA LEU A 31 -5.17 -0.54 -3.91
C LEU A 31 -5.57 -0.25 -5.38
N VAL A 32 -6.86 -0.28 -5.71
CA VAL A 32 -7.35 0.06 -7.05
C VAL A 32 -7.19 1.54 -7.34
N GLU A 33 -7.47 2.42 -6.38
CA GLU A 33 -7.25 3.86 -6.50
C GLU A 33 -5.76 4.18 -6.75
N ASN A 34 -4.84 3.49 -6.04
CA ASN A 34 -3.41 3.61 -6.30
C ASN A 34 -3.01 3.15 -7.70
N ALA A 35 -3.60 2.07 -8.21
CA ALA A 35 -3.35 1.62 -9.57
C ALA A 35 -3.84 2.63 -10.62
N ILE A 36 -5.00 3.25 -10.40
CA ILE A 36 -5.52 4.31 -11.28
C ILE A 36 -4.60 5.53 -11.25
N ASP A 37 -4.17 5.96 -10.06
CA ASP A 37 -3.25 7.09 -9.89
C ASP A 37 -1.88 6.82 -10.53
N ALA A 38 -1.47 5.54 -10.63
CA ALA A 38 -0.26 5.10 -11.35
C ALA A 38 -0.44 5.05 -12.89
N GLY A 39 -1.59 5.47 -13.42
CA GLY A 39 -1.87 5.49 -14.86
C GLY A 39 -2.16 4.12 -15.46
N ALA A 40 -2.58 3.14 -14.66
CA ALA A 40 -2.88 1.80 -15.16
C ALA A 40 -4.03 1.81 -16.16
N THR A 41 -3.86 1.07 -17.26
CA THR A 41 -4.91 0.83 -18.27
C THR A 41 -5.58 -0.53 -18.09
N LYS A 42 -4.95 -1.41 -17.30
CA LYS A 42 -5.44 -2.73 -16.94
C LYS A 42 -5.18 -2.97 -15.46
N ILE A 43 -6.24 -3.28 -14.73
CA ILE A 43 -6.20 -3.63 -13.31
C ILE A 43 -6.89 -4.97 -13.13
N THR A 44 -6.22 -5.91 -12.47
CA THR A 44 -6.74 -7.25 -12.15
C THR A 44 -6.89 -7.37 -10.64
N VAL A 45 -8.10 -7.68 -10.19
CA VAL A 45 -8.40 -7.90 -8.76
C VAL A 45 -8.74 -9.37 -8.56
N THR A 46 -7.97 -10.05 -7.71
CA THR A 46 -8.22 -11.44 -7.30
C THR A 46 -8.59 -11.46 -5.83
N ILE A 47 -9.70 -12.13 -5.51
CA ILE A 47 -10.23 -12.24 -4.15
C ILE A 47 -10.49 -13.70 -3.81
N GLU A 48 -9.98 -14.16 -2.67
CA GLU A 48 -10.31 -15.48 -2.13
C GLU A 48 -11.03 -15.37 -0.78
N ASN A 49 -12.08 -16.19 -0.60
CA ASN A 49 -12.87 -16.26 0.63
C ASN A 49 -13.36 -14.88 1.12
N GLY A 50 -13.91 -14.07 0.21
CA GLY A 50 -14.38 -12.72 0.51
C GLY A 50 -13.29 -11.74 0.95
N GLY A 51 -12.03 -12.03 0.61
CA GLY A 51 -10.85 -11.21 0.96
C GLY A 51 -10.26 -11.56 2.32
N LYS A 52 -10.78 -12.58 3.01
CA LYS A 52 -10.20 -13.08 4.27
C LYS A 52 -8.96 -13.95 4.07
N LYS A 53 -8.83 -14.57 2.89
CA LYS A 53 -7.68 -15.43 2.57
C LYS A 53 -6.68 -14.72 1.67
N LEU A 54 -7.16 -13.97 0.69
CA LEU A 54 -6.31 -13.22 -0.23
C LEU A 54 -7.09 -12.05 -0.82
N ILE A 55 -6.43 -10.89 -0.85
CA ILE A 55 -6.73 -9.80 -1.76
C ILE A 55 -5.46 -9.55 -2.58
N LYS A 56 -5.55 -9.67 -3.89
CA LYS A 56 -4.45 -9.33 -4.79
C LYS A 56 -4.90 -8.34 -5.85
N VAL A 57 -4.22 -7.21 -5.94
CA VAL A 57 -4.43 -6.20 -6.98
C VAL A 57 -3.15 -6.11 -7.81
N SER A 58 -3.28 -6.30 -9.12
CA SER A 58 -2.18 -6.21 -10.06
C SER A 58 -2.54 -5.25 -11.20
N ASP A 59 -1.64 -4.33 -11.51
CA ASP A 59 -1.81 -3.31 -12.52
C ASP A 59 -0.64 -3.27 -13.49
N ASN A 60 -0.83 -2.57 -14.61
CA ASN A 60 0.21 -2.24 -15.59
C ASN A 60 0.53 -0.74 -15.60
N GLY A 61 0.42 -0.08 -14.44
CA GLY A 61 0.78 1.32 -14.27
C GLY A 61 2.29 1.55 -14.36
N CYS A 62 2.74 2.74 -13.98
CA CYS A 62 4.14 3.12 -14.09
C CYS A 62 5.10 2.28 -13.23
N GLY A 63 4.61 1.62 -12.17
CA GLY A 63 5.44 0.90 -11.21
C GLY A 63 6.32 1.84 -10.38
N MET A 64 7.25 1.26 -9.62
CA MET A 64 8.22 1.96 -8.78
C MET A 64 9.60 1.30 -8.87
N ASN A 65 10.65 2.10 -8.73
CA ASN A 65 11.99 1.58 -8.40
C ASN A 65 12.03 1.10 -6.94
N GLU A 66 13.14 0.49 -6.52
CA GLU A 66 13.30 -0.02 -5.14
C GLU A 66 13.16 1.07 -4.07
N TYR A 67 13.74 2.25 -4.31
CA TYR A 67 13.73 3.33 -3.35
C TYR A 67 12.30 3.84 -3.11
N ASP A 68 11.58 4.17 -4.18
CA ASP A 68 10.19 4.64 -4.11
C ASP A 68 9.26 3.56 -3.55
N ALA A 69 9.48 2.29 -3.91
CA ALA A 69 8.73 1.17 -3.36
C ALA A 69 8.88 1.07 -1.83
N LEU A 70 10.10 1.23 -1.30
CA LEU A 70 10.33 1.27 0.14
C LEU A 70 9.70 2.52 0.78
N GLN A 71 9.88 3.69 0.18
CA GLN A 71 9.30 4.94 0.70
C GLN A 71 7.77 4.92 0.72
N SER A 72 7.12 4.16 -0.17
CA SER A 72 5.65 4.02 -0.19
C SER A 72 5.06 3.39 1.08
N PHE A 73 5.89 2.76 1.92
CA PHE A 73 5.51 2.21 3.22
C PHE A 73 5.83 3.11 4.42
N GLU A 74 6.44 4.27 4.20
CA GLU A 74 6.61 5.29 5.24
C GLU A 74 5.31 6.06 5.46
N ARG A 75 5.00 6.38 6.71
CA ARG A 75 3.84 7.24 7.02
C ARG A 75 4.07 8.64 6.49
N HIS A 76 3.00 9.27 6.02
CA HIS A 76 3.03 10.62 5.44
C HIS A 76 3.92 10.77 4.19
N ALA A 77 4.31 9.67 3.55
CA ALA A 77 5.04 9.70 2.29
C ALA A 77 4.08 9.58 1.10
N THR A 78 4.10 10.56 0.19
CA THR A 78 3.29 10.53 -1.03
C THR A 78 3.93 11.31 -2.16
N SER A 79 3.75 10.85 -3.39
CA SER A 79 4.16 11.55 -4.62
C SER A 79 3.10 12.52 -5.14
N LYS A 80 1.91 12.56 -4.53
CA LYS A 80 0.69 13.12 -5.14
C LYS A 80 0.35 14.55 -4.68
N ILE A 81 0.90 14.99 -3.55
CA ILE A 81 0.82 16.37 -3.04
C ILE A 81 2.15 16.78 -2.41
N ARG A 82 2.47 18.07 -2.44
CA ARG A 82 3.71 18.65 -1.86
C ARG A 82 3.44 19.88 -1.00
N THR A 83 2.38 20.62 -1.28
CA THR A 83 2.05 21.88 -0.62
C THR A 83 0.63 21.89 -0.07
N ILE A 84 0.34 22.81 0.86
CA ILE A 84 -1.02 23.02 1.38
C ILE A 84 -1.98 23.42 0.25
N ALA A 85 -1.51 24.12 -0.79
CA ALA A 85 -2.33 24.50 -1.93
C ALA A 85 -2.80 23.29 -2.75
N ASP A 86 -2.03 22.20 -2.77
CA ASP A 86 -2.37 20.98 -3.50
C ASP A 86 -3.57 20.26 -2.86
N ILE A 87 -3.80 20.44 -1.55
CA ILE A 87 -4.97 19.89 -0.84
C ILE A 87 -6.27 20.47 -1.39
N PHE A 88 -6.23 21.71 -1.91
CA PHE A 88 -7.39 22.36 -2.51
C PHE A 88 -7.55 22.04 -4.01
N ASN A 89 -6.56 21.37 -4.62
CA ASN A 89 -6.53 21.03 -6.05
C ASN A 89 -6.17 19.54 -6.25
N ILE A 90 -6.87 18.64 -5.56
CA ILE A 90 -6.58 17.21 -5.60
C ILE A 90 -6.93 16.63 -6.98
N SER A 91 -5.94 16.08 -7.66
CA SER A 91 -6.06 15.43 -8.98
C SER A 91 -5.90 13.90 -8.93
N SER A 92 -5.76 13.33 -7.73
CA SER A 92 -5.57 11.89 -7.49
C SER A 92 -6.58 11.34 -6.49
N LEU A 93 -6.81 10.04 -6.50
CA LEU A 93 -7.81 9.38 -5.66
C LEU A 93 -7.32 9.19 -4.21
N GLY A 94 -6.03 8.91 -4.02
CA GLY A 94 -5.39 8.90 -2.70
C GLY A 94 -4.32 9.99 -2.57
N PHE A 95 -4.13 10.61 -1.41
CA PHE A 95 -3.09 11.64 -1.22
C PHE A 95 -2.51 11.70 0.20
N ARG A 96 -2.98 10.83 1.11
CA ARG A 96 -2.61 10.90 2.53
C ARG A 96 -1.28 10.22 2.87
N GLY A 97 -0.79 9.33 2.00
CA GLY A 97 0.41 8.52 2.30
C GLY A 97 0.21 7.50 3.41
N GLU A 98 -1.02 7.13 3.74
CA GLU A 98 -1.34 6.25 4.89
C GLU A 98 -1.82 4.85 4.50
N ALA A 99 -2.23 4.63 3.25
CA ALA A 99 -2.90 3.39 2.85
C ALA A 99 -1.99 2.16 2.99
N LEU A 100 -0.83 2.14 2.32
CA LEU A 100 0.08 1.00 2.36
C LEU A 100 0.68 0.74 3.76
N PRO A 101 1.17 1.75 4.51
CA PRO A 101 1.63 1.54 5.89
C PRO A 101 0.53 0.96 6.78
N SER A 102 -0.72 1.45 6.63
CA SER A 102 -1.85 0.97 7.42
C SER A 102 -2.18 -0.48 7.07
N ILE A 103 -2.24 -0.84 5.78
CA ILE A 103 -2.50 -2.22 5.34
C ILE A 103 -1.39 -3.14 5.85
N ALA A 104 -0.13 -2.78 5.66
CA ALA A 104 1.01 -3.57 6.09
C ALA A 104 1.02 -3.81 7.61
N SER A 105 0.60 -2.82 8.42
CA SER A 105 0.61 -2.90 9.88
C SER A 105 -0.28 -4.00 10.49
N VAL A 106 -1.28 -4.47 9.74
CA VAL A 106 -2.28 -5.45 10.21
C VAL A 106 -2.38 -6.70 9.35
N SER A 107 -1.47 -6.90 8.38
CA SER A 107 -1.55 -8.02 7.44
C SER A 107 -0.19 -8.64 7.13
N ARG A 108 -0.22 -9.75 6.39
CA ARG A 108 0.93 -10.20 5.60
C ARG A 108 0.79 -9.62 4.20
N LEU A 109 1.70 -8.73 3.85
CA LEU A 109 1.66 -8.02 2.57
C LEU A 109 2.90 -8.37 1.74
N THR A 110 2.69 -8.65 0.46
CA THR A 110 3.75 -8.75 -0.54
C THR A 110 3.50 -7.75 -1.65
N MET A 111 4.46 -6.87 -1.91
CA MET A 111 4.49 -6.00 -3.08
C MET A 111 5.54 -6.52 -4.07
N ILE A 112 5.18 -6.58 -5.35
CA ILE A 112 6.12 -6.73 -6.46
C ILE A 112 5.89 -5.56 -7.39
N THR A 113 6.92 -4.78 -7.68
CA THR A 113 6.81 -3.60 -8.54
C THR A 113 8.05 -3.42 -9.40
N ARG A 114 7.85 -2.87 -10.58
CA ARG A 114 8.92 -2.55 -11.52
C ARG A 114 8.50 -1.36 -12.35
N ASP A 115 9.34 -0.34 -12.43
CA ASP A 115 9.20 0.71 -13.42
C ASP A 115 9.81 0.33 -14.78
N ALA A 116 9.65 1.20 -15.78
CA ALA A 116 10.16 0.96 -17.13
C ALA A 116 11.69 1.00 -17.20
N GLU A 117 12.33 1.74 -16.30
CA GLU A 117 13.76 2.04 -16.28
C GLU A 117 14.57 0.96 -15.55
N SER A 118 13.94 0.26 -14.60
CA SER A 118 14.55 -0.83 -13.84
C SER A 118 14.65 -2.11 -14.68
N GLU A 119 15.80 -2.78 -14.67
CA GLU A 119 15.98 -4.07 -15.37
C GLU A 119 15.28 -5.25 -14.68
N VAL A 120 15.13 -5.18 -13.36
CA VAL A 120 14.53 -6.24 -12.52
C VAL A 120 13.49 -5.65 -11.58
N ALA A 121 12.49 -6.44 -11.23
CA ALA A 121 11.46 -6.04 -10.28
C ALA A 121 11.98 -6.12 -8.84
N THR A 122 11.38 -5.30 -7.98
CA THR A 122 11.60 -5.34 -6.53
C THR A 122 10.44 -6.07 -5.88
N LYS A 123 10.74 -7.02 -5.01
CA LYS A 123 9.79 -7.69 -4.11
C LYS A 123 10.02 -7.18 -2.69
N ILE A 124 8.94 -6.77 -2.02
CA ILE A 124 8.95 -6.31 -0.63
C ILE A 124 7.91 -7.12 0.15
N GLU A 125 8.28 -7.61 1.33
CA GLU A 125 7.39 -8.38 2.19
C GLU A 125 7.29 -7.77 3.59
N PHE A 126 6.07 -7.68 4.09
CA PHE A 126 5.74 -7.24 5.44
C PHE A 126 4.93 -8.30 6.18
N ASN A 127 5.14 -8.35 7.49
CA ASN A 127 4.31 -9.13 8.41
C ASN A 127 4.00 -8.28 9.65
N SER A 128 2.74 -7.87 9.80
CA SER A 128 2.25 -7.02 10.89
C SER A 128 3.09 -5.75 11.08
N GLY A 129 3.32 -5.04 9.97
CA GLY A 129 4.06 -3.77 9.93
C GLY A 129 5.58 -3.93 9.93
N ARG A 130 6.11 -5.13 10.18
CA ARG A 130 7.55 -5.37 10.14
C ARG A 130 7.98 -5.77 8.73
N LEU A 131 8.94 -5.05 8.16
CA LEU A 131 9.63 -5.43 6.94
C LEU A 131 10.39 -6.74 7.17
N THR A 132 10.10 -7.76 6.37
CA THR A 132 10.69 -9.10 6.49
C THR A 132 11.62 -9.47 5.35
N ASP A 133 11.39 -8.95 4.15
CA ASP A 133 12.24 -9.22 2.98
C ASP A 133 12.22 -8.04 2.00
N VAL A 134 13.38 -7.81 1.36
CA VAL A 134 13.53 -6.96 0.17
C VAL A 134 14.44 -7.72 -0.78
N SER A 135 13.90 -8.13 -1.93
CA SER A 135 14.63 -8.98 -2.87
C SER A 135 14.33 -8.61 -4.32
N LYS A 136 15.18 -9.04 -5.24
CA LYS A 136 14.96 -8.87 -6.68
C LYS A 136 14.17 -10.04 -7.26
N THR A 137 13.29 -9.75 -8.21
CA THR A 137 12.49 -10.77 -8.90
C THR A 137 12.22 -10.38 -10.35
N SER A 138 11.55 -11.26 -11.10
CA SER A 138 11.10 -10.99 -12.46
C SER A 138 9.61 -10.62 -12.45
N ALA A 139 9.30 -9.48 -13.06
CA ALA A 139 7.93 -9.05 -13.34
C ALA A 139 7.92 -8.08 -14.53
N ASN A 140 6.77 -7.91 -15.15
CA ASN A 140 6.53 -6.84 -16.11
C ASN A 140 6.44 -5.48 -15.38
N VAL A 141 6.47 -4.39 -16.15
CA VAL A 141 6.20 -3.03 -15.64
C VAL A 141 4.81 -2.98 -15.02
N GLY A 142 4.71 -2.33 -13.86
CA GLY A 142 3.50 -2.19 -13.07
C GLY A 142 3.70 -2.63 -11.62
N THR A 143 2.60 -2.76 -10.88
CA THR A 143 2.62 -3.14 -9.47
C THR A 143 1.66 -4.29 -9.18
N SER A 144 2.05 -5.17 -8.27
CA SER A 144 1.22 -6.25 -7.76
C SER A 144 1.32 -6.30 -6.25
N ILE A 145 0.20 -6.08 -5.55
CA ILE A 145 0.13 -6.14 -4.08
C ILE A 145 -0.79 -7.29 -3.68
N SER A 146 -0.31 -8.16 -2.80
CA SER A 146 -1.05 -9.28 -2.21
C SER A 146 -1.15 -9.09 -0.70
N VAL A 147 -2.35 -9.26 -0.15
CA VAL A 147 -2.67 -9.04 1.27
C VAL A 147 -3.38 -10.29 1.81
N MET A 148 -2.86 -10.83 2.93
CA MET A 148 -3.34 -12.04 3.61
C MET A 148 -3.48 -11.83 5.11
#